data_AF-A0A086Q7W2-F1
#
_entry.id   AF-A0A086Q7W2-F1
#
_cell.length_a   1.000
_cell.length_b   1.000
_cell.length_c   1.000
_cell.angle_alpha   90.00
_cell.angle_beta   90.00
_cell.angle_gamma   90.00
#
_symmetry.space_group_name_H-M   'P 1'
#
loop_
_entity.id
_entity.type
_entity.pdbx_description
1 polymer ?
#
loop_
_entity_poly.entity_id
_entity_poly.type
_entity_poly.pdbx_seq_one_letter_code
_entity_poly.pdbx_strand_id
1 'polypeptide(L)'
;MPKPGTPLYIVHAYLPAIESFGFETDLRTHTCGQAFCLSMFDHWAIVPGDPLDKAILLRPLEPAPAPHLAREFLLKTRRRKGLSEDVSIAKFFDDPMLVNIATDLQQFL
;
A
#
# COMPACT_ATOMS: atom_id res chain seq x y z
N MET A 1 -11.30 -7.88 -24.26
CA MET A 1 -12.38 -8.39 -25.13
C MET A 1 -12.59 -7.43 -26.30
N PRO A 2 -12.69 -7.89 -27.55
CA PRO A 2 -12.97 -7.01 -28.70
C PRO A 2 -14.34 -6.34 -28.55
N LYS A 3 -14.45 -5.05 -28.86
CA LYS A 3 -15.70 -4.29 -28.78
C LYS A 3 -16.50 -4.48 -30.09
N PRO A 4 -17.73 -5.04 -30.03
CA PRO A 4 -18.55 -5.26 -31.22
C PRO A 4 -18.75 -3.97 -32.04
N GLY A 5 -18.64 -4.07 -33.36
CA GLY A 5 -18.84 -2.95 -34.28
C GLY A 5 -17.69 -1.94 -34.36
N THR A 6 -16.54 -2.21 -33.71
CA THR A 6 -15.33 -1.37 -33.79
C THR A 6 -14.07 -2.24 -33.87
N PRO A 7 -12.95 -1.72 -34.40
CA PRO A 7 -11.67 -2.43 -34.35
C PRO A 7 -10.97 -2.36 -32.97
N LEU A 8 -11.64 -1.83 -31.95
CA LEU A 8 -11.06 -1.56 -30.63
C LEU A 8 -11.24 -2.73 -29.66
N TYR A 9 -10.35 -2.80 -28.67
CA TYR A 9 -10.42 -3.76 -27.56
C TYR A 9 -10.74 -3.04 -26.25
N ILE A 10 -11.56 -3.67 -25.42
CA ILE A 10 -11.81 -3.26 -24.03
C ILE A 10 -10.96 -4.14 -23.12
N VAL A 11 -10.14 -3.51 -22.29
CA VAL A 11 -9.28 -4.17 -21.30
C VAL A 11 -9.72 -3.71 -19.92
N HIS A 12 -10.02 -4.67 -19.04
CA HIS A 12 -10.26 -4.42 -17.62
C HIS A 12 -9.03 -4.86 -16.85
N ALA A 13 -8.53 -3.99 -15.99
CA ALA A 13 -7.34 -4.24 -15.18
C ALA A 13 -7.49 -3.56 -13.82
N TYR A 14 -6.76 -4.09 -12.84
CA TYR A 14 -6.60 -3.48 -11.53
C TYR A 14 -5.24 -2.81 -11.45
N LEU A 15 -5.21 -1.61 -10.89
CA LEU A 15 -4.01 -0.83 -10.67
C LEU A 15 -4.08 -0.24 -9.25
N PRO A 16 -3.05 -0.41 -8.40
CA PRO A 16 -3.02 0.24 -7.10
C PRO A 16 -3.18 1.75 -7.23
N ALA A 17 -4.08 2.35 -6.45
CA ALA A 17 -4.38 3.78 -6.54
C ALA A 17 -3.16 4.68 -6.28
N ILE A 18 -2.14 4.20 -5.55
CA ILE A 18 -0.90 4.93 -5.32
C ILE A 18 0.03 4.94 -6.55
N GLU A 19 -0.13 3.99 -7.46
CA GLU A 19 0.66 3.85 -8.69
C GLU A 19 -0.07 4.39 -9.93
N SER A 20 -1.31 4.86 -9.78
CA SER A 20 -2.13 5.32 -10.90
C SER A 20 -1.87 6.77 -11.34
N PHE A 21 -1.13 7.54 -10.54
CA PHE A 21 -0.83 8.94 -10.86
C PHE A 21 0.03 9.03 -12.12
N GLY A 22 -0.52 9.63 -13.18
CA GLY A 22 0.15 9.77 -14.48
C GLY A 22 -0.11 8.63 -15.47
N PHE A 23 -0.71 7.53 -15.03
CA PHE A 23 -0.92 6.34 -15.87
C PHE A 23 -1.71 6.61 -17.15
N GLU A 24 -2.79 7.41 -17.08
CA GLU A 24 -3.59 7.75 -18.28
C GLU A 24 -2.79 8.52 -19.31
N THR A 25 -1.96 9.46 -18.84
CA THR A 25 -1.14 10.31 -19.72
C THR A 25 -0.01 9.49 -20.34
N ASP A 26 0.62 8.62 -19.56
CA ASP A 26 1.62 7.68 -20.05
C ASP A 26 1.02 6.75 -21.10
N LEU A 27 -0.16 6.16 -20.84
CA LEU A 27 -0.84 5.27 -21.79
C LEU A 27 -1.09 5.98 -23.13
N ARG A 28 -1.59 7.21 -23.10
CA ARG A 28 -1.84 7.99 -24.32
C ARG A 28 -0.56 8.35 -25.05
N THR A 29 0.47 8.73 -24.31
CA THR A 29 1.76 9.14 -24.90
C THR A 29 2.46 7.96 -25.57
N HIS A 30 2.50 6.80 -24.91
CA HIS A 30 3.15 5.59 -25.43
C HIS A 30 2.35 4.93 -26.57
N THR A 31 1.05 5.20 -26.69
CA THR A 31 0.21 4.70 -27.79
C THR A 31 -0.08 5.74 -28.86
N CYS A 32 0.59 6.89 -28.84
CA CYS A 32 0.33 8.01 -29.76
C CYS A 32 -1.16 8.40 -29.84
N GLY A 33 -1.86 8.37 -28.71
CA GLY A 33 -3.29 8.71 -28.59
C GLY A 33 -4.26 7.62 -29.06
N GLN A 34 -3.78 6.42 -29.41
CA GLN A 34 -4.64 5.32 -29.85
C GLN A 34 -5.38 4.60 -28.72
N ALA A 35 -4.82 4.63 -27.50
CA ALA A 35 -5.46 4.07 -26.32
C ALA A 35 -5.83 5.17 -25.31
N PHE A 36 -6.89 4.92 -24.55
CA PHE A 36 -7.28 5.73 -23.39
C PHE A 36 -7.80 4.79 -22.30
N CYS A 37 -7.75 5.23 -21.04
CA CYS A 37 -8.31 4.50 -19.92
C CYS A 37 -9.20 5.40 -19.07
N LEU A 38 -10.16 4.80 -18.38
CA LEU A 38 -10.91 5.43 -17.30
C LEU A 38 -10.57 4.69 -16.01
N SER A 39 -10.26 5.43 -14.95
CA SER A 39 -9.98 4.87 -13.63
C SER A 39 -11.18 5.07 -12.71
N MET A 40 -11.64 3.99 -12.08
CA MET A 40 -12.71 4.00 -11.09
C MET A 40 -12.26 3.22 -9.85
N PHE A 41 -12.74 3.61 -8.68
CA PHE A 41 -12.47 2.86 -7.45
C PHE A 41 -13.34 1.59 -7.40
N ASP A 42 -12.74 0.45 -7.06
CA ASP A 42 -13.40 -0.85 -7.04
C ASP A 42 -13.30 -1.53 -5.66
N HIS A 43 -12.09 -1.73 -5.13
CA HIS A 43 -11.87 -2.48 -3.89
C HIS A 43 -10.63 -2.03 -3.10
N TRP A 44 -10.48 -2.60 -1.90
CA TRP A 44 -9.30 -2.48 -1.04
C TRP A 44 -8.47 -3.76 -1.12
N ALA A 45 -7.14 -3.62 -1.12
CA ALA A 45 -6.20 -4.73 -1.08
C ALA A 45 -5.18 -4.53 0.05
N ILE A 46 -4.64 -5.63 0.57
CA ILE A 46 -3.61 -5.61 1.61
C ILE A 46 -2.29 -5.18 0.98
N VAL A 47 -1.62 -4.22 1.60
CA VAL A 47 -0.27 -3.78 1.18
C VAL A 47 0.73 -4.87 1.57
N PRO A 48 1.62 -5.30 0.67
CA PRO A 48 2.63 -6.29 0.99
C PRO A 48 3.61 -5.78 2.06
N GLY A 49 4.00 -6.68 2.97
CA GLY A 49 4.95 -6.41 4.05
C GLY A 49 4.32 -6.27 5.43
N ASP A 50 5.18 -6.28 6.46
CA ASP A 50 4.78 -6.01 7.84
C ASP A 50 4.98 -4.51 8.17
N PRO A 51 3.92 -3.76 8.54
CA PRO A 51 4.04 -2.36 8.93
C PRO A 51 4.75 -2.13 10.27
N LEU A 52 4.87 -3.15 11.12
CA LEU A 52 5.46 -3.08 12.46
C LEU A 52 6.91 -3.56 12.51
N ASP A 53 7.44 -4.12 11.41
CA ASP A 53 8.83 -4.56 11.36
C ASP A 53 9.79 -3.34 11.44
N LYS A 54 10.52 -3.28 12.56
CA LYS A 54 11.50 -2.23 12.85
C LYS A 54 12.88 -2.53 12.27
N ALA A 55 13.14 -3.76 11.82
CA ALA A 55 14.40 -4.13 11.19
C ALA A 55 14.53 -3.53 9.77
N ILE A 56 13.41 -3.17 9.15
CA ILE A 56 13.37 -2.55 7.83
C ILE A 56 13.89 -1.11 7.90
N LEU A 57 15.06 -0.89 7.30
CA LEU A 57 15.65 0.44 7.11
C LEU A 57 15.20 1.03 5.77
N LEU A 58 14.43 2.12 5.84
CA LEU A 58 13.98 2.85 4.66
C LEU A 58 15.01 3.90 4.25
N ARG A 59 15.36 3.92 2.98
CA ARG A 59 16.28 4.92 2.41
C ARG A 59 15.50 6.16 1.97
N PRO A 60 15.92 7.37 2.36
CA PRO A 60 15.29 8.59 1.87
C PRO A 60 15.43 8.70 0.34
N LEU A 61 14.40 9.25 -0.31
CA LEU A 61 14.37 9.55 -1.76
C LEU A 61 14.45 8.34 -2.70
N GLU A 62 14.47 7.12 -2.16
CA GLU A 62 14.35 5.89 -2.94
C GLU A 62 13.00 5.22 -2.65
N PRO A 63 12.29 4.70 -3.67
CA PRO A 63 11.08 3.92 -3.44
C PRO A 63 11.43 2.59 -2.76
N ALA A 64 10.66 2.20 -1.74
CA ALA A 64 10.90 0.94 -1.05
C ALA A 64 10.54 -0.28 -1.92
N PRO A 65 11.23 -1.41 -1.74
CA PRO A 65 10.85 -2.65 -2.41
C PRO A 65 9.50 -3.15 -1.87
N ALA A 66 8.81 -3.98 -2.67
CA ALA A 66 7.48 -4.52 -2.36
C ALA A 66 7.29 -5.03 -0.90
N PRO A 67 8.19 -5.85 -0.30
CA PRO A 67 7.98 -6.33 1.07
C PRO A 67 8.08 -5.24 2.15
N HIS A 68 8.58 -4.05 1.81
CA HIS A 68 8.79 -2.96 2.76
C HIS A 68 7.74 -1.84 2.62
N LEU A 69 6.83 -1.94 1.65
CA LEU A 69 5.84 -0.90 1.35
C LEU A 69 4.90 -0.63 2.52
N ALA A 70 4.44 -1.67 3.22
CA ALA A 70 3.56 -1.50 4.39
C ALA A 70 4.21 -0.61 5.47
N ARG A 71 5.50 -0.85 5.76
CA ARG A 71 6.28 -0.07 6.72
C ARG A 71 6.48 1.37 6.25
N GLU A 72 6.80 1.54 4.97
CA GLU A 72 7.00 2.85 4.35
C GLU A 72 5.73 3.72 4.42
N PHE A 73 4.58 3.17 4.05
CA PHE A 73 3.31 3.88 4.08
C PHE A 73 2.91 4.29 5.50
N LEU A 74 3.11 3.38 6.47
CA LEU A 74 2.84 3.68 7.87
C LEU A 74 3.70 4.86 8.35
N LEU A 75 5.02 4.80 8.15
CA LEU A 75 5.94 5.82 8.65
C LEU A 75 5.71 7.18 7.98
N LYS A 76 5.60 7.23 6.65
CA LYS A 76 5.35 8.48 5.92
C LYS A 76 4.03 9.13 6.32
N THR A 77 2.97 8.33 6.50
CA THR A 77 1.66 8.84 6.92
C THR A 77 1.70 9.40 8.34
N ARG A 78 2.37 8.72 9.27
CA ARG A 78 2.51 9.18 10.67
C ARG A 78 3.34 10.45 10.78
N ARG A 79 4.49 10.51 10.07
CA ARG A 79 5.33 11.72 9.98
C ARG A 79 4.51 12.93 9.48
N ARG A 80 3.74 12.75 8.41
CA ARG A 80 2.84 13.79 7.88
C ARG A 80 1.78 14.24 8.88
N LYS A 81 1.29 13.33 9.74
CA LYS A 81 0.29 13.62 10.78
C LYS A 81 0.90 14.12 12.09
N GLY A 82 2.23 14.24 12.20
CA GLY A 82 2.91 14.67 13.43
C GLY A 82 2.88 13.61 14.55
N LEU A 83 2.68 12.34 14.20
CA LEU A 83 2.67 11.23 15.15
C LEU A 83 4.06 10.59 15.27
N SER A 84 4.38 10.08 16.46
CA SER A 84 5.63 9.34 16.72
C SER A 84 5.75 8.10 15.82
N GLU A 85 6.95 7.82 15.33
CA GLU A 85 7.23 6.68 14.44
C GLU A 85 7.07 5.32 15.14
N ASP A 86 7.28 5.31 16.45
CA ASP A 86 7.08 4.12 17.27
C ASP A 86 5.59 3.90 17.54
N VAL A 87 5.06 2.83 16.94
CA VAL A 87 3.75 2.30 17.24
C VAL A 87 3.90 1.40 18.47
N SER A 88 3.71 1.98 19.65
CA SER A 88 3.69 1.24 20.91
C SER A 88 2.27 1.01 21.39
N ILE A 89 1.99 -0.24 21.74
CA ILE A 89 0.73 -0.69 22.34
C ILE A 89 0.63 -0.22 23.80
N ALA A 90 1.76 0.04 24.46
CA ALA A 90 1.82 0.45 25.87
C ALA A 90 1.15 1.79 26.18
N LYS A 91 0.80 2.59 25.16
CA LYS A 91 0.01 3.81 25.35
C LYS A 91 -1.48 3.53 25.56
N PHE A 92 -1.93 2.32 25.27
CA PHE A 92 -3.35 1.96 25.23
C PHE A 92 -3.74 0.89 26.26
N PHE A 93 -2.76 0.16 26.80
CA PHE A 93 -3.00 -0.95 27.72
C PHE A 93 -2.10 -0.80 28.95
N ASP A 94 -2.64 -1.15 30.11
CA ASP A 94 -1.92 -1.16 31.37
C ASP A 94 -0.91 -2.30 31.42
N ASP A 95 0.18 -2.11 32.18
CA ASP A 95 1.28 -3.08 32.30
C ASP A 95 0.81 -4.51 32.67
N PRO A 96 -0.13 -4.72 33.62
CA PRO A 96 -0.60 -6.07 33.94
C PRO A 96 -1.31 -6.75 32.76
N MET A 97 -2.02 -5.99 31.93
CA MET A 97 -2.73 -6.52 30.78
C MET A 97 -1.76 -6.91 29.66
N LEU A 98 -0.68 -6.15 29.46
CA LEU A 98 0.38 -6.48 28.50
C LEU A 98 1.09 -7.79 28.86
N VAL A 99 1.38 -8.02 30.14
CA VAL A 99 2.01 -9.26 30.61
C VAL A 99 1.11 -10.47 30.39
N ASN A 100 -0.20 -10.33 30.66
CA ASN A 100 -1.16 -11.41 30.42
C ASN A 100 -1.23 -11.78 28.94
N ILE A 101 -1.34 -10.78 28.05
CA ILE A 101 -1.35 -11.01 26.59
C ILE A 101 -0.06 -11.69 26.14
N ALA A 102 1.10 -11.28 26.65
CA ALA A 102 2.38 -11.90 26.31
C ALA A 102 2.45 -13.37 26.76
N THR A 103 1.93 -13.66 27.95
CA THR A 103 1.89 -15.03 28.51
C THR A 103 0.96 -15.93 27.71
N ASP A 104 -0.22 -15.43 27.32
CA ASP A 104 -1.18 -16.18 26.49
C ASP A 104 -0.60 -16.51 25.12
N LEU A 105 0.09 -15.55 24.48
CA LEU A 105 0.73 -15.76 23.18
C LEU A 105 1.85 -16.81 23.24
N GLN A 106 2.58 -16.91 24.35
CA GLN A 106 3.60 -17.94 24.56
C GLN A 106 3.02 -19.35 24.65
N GLN A 107 1.72 -19.53 24.95
CA GLN A 107 1.09 -20.85 24.95
C GLN A 107 0.74 -21.35 23.55
N PHE A 108 0.65 -20.46 22.56
CA PHE A 108 0.29 -20.80 21.17
C PHE A 108 1.52 -21.01 20.26
N LEU A 109 2.72 -20.72 20.76
CA LEU A 109 4.01 -20.91 20.08
C LEU A 109 4.75 -22.12 20.63
#